data_AF-A0A497DL40-F1
#
_entry.id   AF-A0A497DL40-F1
#
_cell.length_a   1.000
_cell.length_b   1.000
_cell.length_c   1.000
_cell.angle_alpha   90.00
_cell.angle_beta   90.00
_cell.angle_gamma   90.00
#
_symmetry.space_group_name_H-M   'P 1'
#
loop_
_entity.id
_entity.type
_entity.pdbx_description
1 polymer ?
#
loop_
_entity_poly.entity_id
_entity_poly.type
_entity_poly.pdbx_seq_one_letter_code
_entity_poly.pdbx_strand_id
1 'polypeptide(L)'
;MEERKEIVNRYIQKGLKATKAAQIADFNRSGYYYRPNGGKPGKKPTGTTLRKDGTTVKNSTVVRDKKTIISPDFIDYGYEKVTVELHKKGYNINRKKVYRLMKENHLLNPKWVIPKQLKNYVKYYQTSRFLGVPSMLFFLE
;
A
#
# COMPACT_ATOMS: atom_id res chain seq x y z
N MET A 1 26.95 -2.57 3.59
CA MET A 1 26.56 -2.30 2.19
C MET A 1 27.78 -2.25 1.30
N GLU A 2 28.81 -1.52 1.72
CA GLU A 2 30.08 -1.39 0.98
C GLU A 2 30.77 -2.74 0.74
N GLU A 3 30.88 -3.59 1.77
CA GLU A 3 31.44 -4.94 1.67
C GLU A 3 30.77 -5.78 0.57
N ARG A 4 29.43 -5.75 0.47
CA ARG A 4 28.71 -6.50 -0.58
C ARG A 4 28.98 -5.93 -1.97
N LYS A 5 29.11 -4.60 -2.10
CA LYS A 5 29.50 -3.96 -3.37
C LYS A 5 30.91 -4.36 -3.78
N GLU A 6 31.84 -4.51 -2.84
CA GLU A 6 33.20 -4.99 -3.10
C GLU A 6 33.20 -6.44 -3.62
N ILE A 7 32.40 -7.33 -3.02
CA ILE A 7 32.22 -8.70 -3.52
C ILE A 7 31.74 -8.69 -4.99
N VAL A 8 30.74 -7.86 -5.29
CA VAL A 8 30.21 -7.70 -6.65
C VAL A 8 31.29 -7.17 -7.61
N ASN A 9 32.06 -6.16 -7.19
CA ASN A 9 33.17 -5.61 -7.99
C ASN A 9 34.23 -6.66 -8.30
N ARG A 10 34.58 -7.53 -7.35
CA ARG A 10 35.52 -8.65 -7.58
C ARG A 10 35.05 -9.59 -8.69
N TYR A 11 33.76 -9.94 -8.72
CA TYR A 11 33.21 -10.78 -9.78
C TYR A 11 33.13 -10.05 -11.12
N ILE A 12 32.86 -8.74 -11.12
CA ILE A 12 32.85 -7.92 -12.34
C ILE A 12 34.25 -7.83 -12.95
N GLN A 13 35.29 -7.67 -12.12
CA GLN A 13 36.69 -7.68 -12.56
C GLN A 13 37.08 -9.01 -13.23
N LYS A 14 36.46 -10.12 -12.82
CA LYS A 14 36.61 -11.44 -13.46
C LYS A 14 35.80 -11.60 -14.76
N GLY A 15 35.14 -10.54 -15.24
CA GLY A 15 34.38 -10.53 -16.49
C GLY A 15 32.89 -10.88 -16.36
N LEU A 16 32.36 -11.06 -15.14
CA LEU A 16 30.93 -11.33 -14.96
C LEU A 16 30.10 -10.05 -15.12
N LYS A 17 28.91 -10.20 -15.73
CA LYS A 17 27.91 -9.11 -15.74
C LYS A 17 27.48 -8.78 -14.32
N ALA A 18 27.36 -7.48 -14.02
CA ALA A 18 26.97 -6.97 -12.70
C ALA A 18 25.68 -7.59 -12.13
N THR A 19 24.75 -7.99 -12.99
CA THR A 19 23.52 -8.70 -12.59
C THR A 19 23.81 -10.07 -12.00
N LYS A 20 24.61 -10.89 -12.68
CA LYS A 20 25.03 -12.21 -12.18
C LYS A 20 25.92 -12.08 -10.96
N ALA A 21 26.84 -11.11 -10.96
CA ALA A 21 27.71 -10.84 -9.82
C ALA A 21 26.91 -10.45 -8.56
N ALA A 22 25.91 -9.57 -8.68
CA ALA A 22 25.01 -9.20 -7.58
C ALA A 22 24.18 -10.39 -7.08
N GLN A 23 23.69 -11.24 -7.99
CA GLN A 23 22.95 -12.45 -7.63
C GLN A 23 23.83 -13.44 -6.85
N ILE A 24 25.07 -13.67 -7.30
CA ILE A 24 26.03 -14.56 -6.62
C ILE A 24 26.39 -14.01 -5.23
N ALA A 25 26.48 -12.69 -5.08
CA ALA A 25 26.81 -12.02 -3.81
C ALA A 25 25.60 -11.86 -2.87
N ASP A 26 24.45 -12.47 -3.17
CA ASP A 26 23.18 -12.29 -2.45
C ASP A 26 22.89 -10.80 -2.17
N PHE A 27 23.01 -10.00 -3.22
CA PHE A 27 22.88 -8.55 -3.15
C PHE A 27 21.84 -8.04 -4.15
N ASN A 28 21.00 -7.12 -3.71
CA ASN A 28 20.00 -6.52 -4.57
C ASN A 28 20.67 -5.72 -5.70
N ARG A 29 20.33 -6.04 -6.95
CA ARG A 29 20.83 -5.37 -8.16
C ARG A 29 20.70 -3.85 -8.08
N SER A 30 19.58 -3.32 -7.61
CA SER A 30 19.40 -1.85 -7.55
C SER A 30 20.28 -1.20 -6.48
N GLY A 31 20.61 -1.92 -5.40
CA GLY A 31 21.55 -1.47 -4.37
C GLY A 31 22.97 -1.28 -4.90
N TYR A 32 23.37 -2.03 -5.93
CA TYR A 32 24.69 -1.90 -6.58
C TYR A 32 24.80 -0.57 -7.33
N TYR A 33 23.79 -0.23 -8.13
CA TYR A 33 23.77 1.02 -8.90
C TYR A 33 23.43 2.25 -8.06
N TYR A 34 22.84 2.06 -6.87
CA TYR A 34 22.48 3.17 -6.00
C TYR A 34 23.72 3.95 -5.54
N ARG A 35 23.72 5.25 -5.85
CA ARG A 35 24.67 6.25 -5.38
C ARG A 35 23.89 7.30 -4.57
N PRO A 36 24.28 7.59 -3.31
CA PRO A 36 23.62 8.63 -2.54
C PRO A 36 23.94 10.00 -3.17
N ASN A 37 22.92 10.82 -3.43
CA ASN A 37 23.08 12.11 -4.10
C ASN A 37 23.58 13.25 -3.17
N GLY A 38 24.02 12.95 -1.95
CA GLY A 38 24.52 13.91 -0.95
C GLY A 38 23.51 14.97 -0.46
N GLY A 39 22.38 15.14 -1.15
CA GLY A 39 21.36 16.13 -0.84
C GLY A 39 20.60 15.81 0.45
N LYS A 40 20.14 16.88 1.12
CA LYS A 40 19.28 16.76 2.30
C LYS A 40 17.93 16.15 1.88
N PRO A 41 17.40 15.16 2.61
CA PRO A 41 16.08 14.62 2.31
C PRO A 41 15.01 15.70 2.49
N GLY A 42 13.91 15.58 1.76
CA GLY A 42 12.77 16.48 1.91
C GLY A 42 12.21 16.48 3.34
N LYS A 43 11.49 17.55 3.69
CA LYS A 43 10.91 17.74 5.03
C LYS A 43 10.00 16.56 5.38
N LYS A 44 10.24 15.96 6.55
CA LYS A 44 9.40 14.87 7.08
C LYS A 44 8.00 15.40 7.45
N PRO A 45 6.97 14.53 7.39
CA PRO A 45 5.62 14.93 7.79
C PRO A 45 5.55 15.36 9.26
N THR A 46 4.77 16.40 9.58
CA THR A 46 4.66 16.92 10.95
C THR A 46 3.88 15.99 11.87
N GLY A 47 4.34 15.88 13.12
CA GLY A 47 3.71 15.10 14.20
C GLY A 47 2.57 15.82 14.93
N THR A 48 2.44 17.12 14.72
CA THR A 48 1.51 18.00 15.44
C THR A 48 0.74 18.91 14.48
N THR A 49 -0.43 19.37 14.91
CA THR A 49 -1.35 20.23 14.15
C THR A 49 -1.72 21.44 15.01
N LEU A 50 -1.65 22.63 14.44
CA LEU A 50 -2.04 23.88 15.08
C LEU A 50 -3.57 24.05 15.03
N ARG A 51 -4.17 24.59 16.09
CA ARG A 51 -5.56 25.04 16.11
C ARG A 51 -5.65 26.55 15.94
N LYS A 52 -6.85 27.04 15.60
CA LYS A 52 -7.16 28.48 15.52
C LYS A 52 -6.92 29.18 16.86
N ASP A 53 -7.11 28.48 17.97
CA ASP A 53 -6.88 28.99 19.33
C ASP A 53 -5.38 29.08 19.71
N GLY A 54 -4.46 28.86 18.77
CA GLY A 54 -3.01 28.86 19.01
C GLY A 54 -2.46 27.58 19.66
N THR A 55 -3.33 26.70 20.15
CA THR A 55 -2.91 25.43 20.76
C THR A 55 -2.39 24.42 19.72
N THR A 56 -1.40 23.63 20.11
CA THR A 56 -0.82 22.58 19.26
C THR A 56 -1.24 21.20 19.75
N VAL A 57 -1.75 20.36 18.84
CA VAL A 57 -2.32 19.04 19.16
C VAL A 57 -1.54 17.93 18.47
N LYS A 58 -1.36 16.79 19.13
CA LYS A 58 -0.72 15.59 18.55
C LYS A 58 -1.59 14.97 17.45
N ASN A 59 -0.96 14.31 16.48
CA ASN A 59 -1.68 13.60 15.42
C ASN A 59 -2.64 12.52 15.95
N SER A 60 -2.34 11.89 17.08
CA SER A 60 -3.23 10.90 17.74
C SER A 60 -4.59 11.51 18.09
N THR A 61 -4.61 12.72 18.65
CA THR A 61 -5.84 13.45 18.97
C THR A 61 -6.62 13.77 17.70
N VAL A 62 -5.93 14.24 16.66
CA VAL A 62 -6.56 14.52 15.36
C VAL A 62 -7.18 13.26 14.75
N VAL A 63 -6.54 12.09 14.91
CA VAL A 63 -7.08 10.80 14.44
C VAL A 63 -8.32 10.41 15.24
N ARG A 64 -8.33 10.60 16.56
CA ARG A 64 -9.53 10.36 17.39
C ARG A 64 -10.70 11.21 16.93
N ASP A 65 -10.48 12.50 16.72
CA ASP A 65 -11.54 13.42 16.29
C ASP A 65 -12.09 13.07 14.90
N LYS A 66 -11.25 12.54 14.00
CA LYS A 66 -11.71 12.00 12.71
C LYS A 66 -12.60 10.77 12.88
N LYS A 67 -12.22 9.84 13.75
CA LYS A 67 -13.06 8.67 14.05
C LYS A 67 -14.42 9.11 14.57
N THR A 68 -14.46 10.11 15.46
CA THR A 68 -15.72 10.69 15.94
C THR A 68 -16.54 11.35 14.83
N ILE A 69 -15.91 11.98 13.83
CA ILE A 69 -16.63 12.57 12.67
C ILE A 69 -17.26 11.50 11.79
N ILE A 70 -16.60 10.35 11.62
CA ILE A 70 -17.04 9.26 10.72
C ILE A 70 -17.94 8.25 11.46
N SER A 71 -17.94 8.27 12.80
CA SER A 71 -18.66 7.30 13.64
C SER A 71 -20.18 7.27 13.49
N PRO A 72 -20.90 8.39 13.26
CA PRO A 72 -22.35 8.34 13.15
C PRO A 72 -22.80 7.49 11.96
N ASP A 73 -23.94 6.82 12.13
CA ASP A 73 -24.52 5.96 11.09
C ASP A 73 -24.85 6.77 9.83
N PHE A 74 -24.73 6.12 8.67
CA PHE A 74 -25.00 6.69 7.34
C PHE A 74 -24.05 7.80 6.87
N ILE A 75 -22.91 8.00 7.55
CA ILE A 75 -21.87 8.95 7.12
C ILE A 75 -20.82 8.26 6.22
N ASP A 76 -20.75 8.67 4.96
CA ASP A 76 -19.82 8.14 3.94
C ASP A 76 -18.57 9.02 3.73
N TYR A 77 -18.23 9.84 4.72
CA TYR A 77 -17.31 10.96 4.54
C TYR A 77 -15.90 10.53 4.15
N GLY A 78 -15.52 10.90 2.92
CA GLY A 78 -14.13 10.91 2.50
C GLY A 78 -13.31 12.01 3.18
N TYR A 79 -11.99 11.98 2.94
CA TYR A 79 -11.05 12.91 3.57
C TYR A 79 -11.36 14.39 3.31
N GLU A 80 -12.05 14.73 2.22
CA GLU A 80 -12.42 16.11 1.89
C GLU A 80 -13.50 16.64 2.85
N LYS A 81 -14.61 15.90 3.00
CA LYS A 81 -15.67 16.23 3.96
C LYS A 81 -15.12 16.25 5.39
N VAL A 82 -14.29 15.28 5.76
CA VAL A 82 -13.61 15.25 7.07
C VAL A 82 -12.71 16.48 7.27
N THR A 83 -12.06 16.99 6.22
CA THR A 83 -11.23 18.21 6.32
C THR A 83 -12.11 19.42 6.66
N VAL A 84 -13.26 19.56 6.01
CA VAL A 84 -14.23 20.63 6.29
C VAL A 84 -14.71 20.55 7.74
N GLU A 85 -15.08 19.36 8.23
CA GLU A 85 -15.49 19.17 9.62
C GLU A 85 -14.37 19.48 10.63
N LEU A 86 -13.12 19.16 10.31
CA LEU A 86 -11.97 19.55 11.14
C LEU A 86 -11.76 21.07 11.15
N HIS A 87 -11.97 21.77 10.04
CA HIS A 87 -11.90 23.24 10.00
C HIS A 87 -12.99 23.89 10.84
N LYS A 88 -14.21 23.32 10.83
CA LYS A 88 -15.32 23.74 11.71
C LYS A 88 -14.96 23.54 13.19
N LYS A 89 -14.27 22.44 13.53
CA LYS A 89 -13.71 22.17 14.87
C LYS A 89 -12.43 22.97 15.22
N GLY A 90 -12.07 23.97 14.42
CA GLY A 90 -10.96 24.89 14.70
C GLY A 90 -9.57 24.37 14.36
N TYR A 91 -9.41 23.29 13.60
CA TYR A 91 -8.09 22.81 13.17
C TYR A 91 -7.54 23.62 11.98
N ASN A 92 -6.29 24.06 12.07
CA ASN A 92 -5.55 24.59 10.93
C ASN A 92 -4.78 23.45 10.26
N ILE A 93 -5.47 22.68 9.42
CA ILE A 93 -4.95 21.47 8.78
C ILE A 93 -5.25 21.42 7.29
N ASN A 94 -4.27 21.00 6.49
CA ASN A 94 -4.47 20.83 5.05
C ASN A 94 -5.06 19.43 4.73
N ARG A 95 -5.93 19.35 3.70
CA ARG A 95 -6.48 18.09 3.17
C ARG A 95 -5.44 17.00 2.91
N LYS A 96 -4.22 17.38 2.48
CA LYS A 96 -3.10 16.44 2.27
C LYS A 96 -2.69 15.71 3.55
N LYS A 97 -2.64 16.44 4.68
CA LYS A 97 -2.34 15.86 6.00
C LYS A 97 -3.51 15.02 6.50
N VAL A 98 -4.75 15.43 6.22
CA VAL A 98 -5.95 14.66 6.56
C VAL A 98 -5.94 13.31 5.86
N TYR A 99 -5.73 13.30 4.53
CA TYR A 99 -5.60 12.09 3.71
C TYR A 99 -4.53 11.14 4.24
N ARG A 100 -3.30 11.66 4.47
CA ARG A 100 -2.18 10.85 4.97
C ARG A 100 -2.54 10.13 6.26
N LEU A 101 -3.06 10.87 7.25
CA LEU A 101 -3.42 10.31 8.54
C LEU A 101 -4.58 9.32 8.46
N MET A 102 -5.56 9.55 7.57
CA MET A 102 -6.64 8.58 7.33
C MET A 102 -6.11 7.31 6.66
N LYS A 103 -5.19 7.44 5.71
CA LYS A 103 -4.52 6.31 5.05
C LYS A 103 -3.72 5.46 6.03
N GLU A 104 -2.90 6.10 6.88
CA GLU A 104 -2.10 5.45 7.93
C GLU A 104 -2.97 4.71 8.97
N ASN A 105 -4.24 5.11 9.14
CA ASN A 105 -5.17 4.51 10.11
C ASN A 105 -6.31 3.71 9.45
N HIS A 106 -6.21 3.39 8.15
CA HIS A 106 -7.22 2.62 7.41
C HIS A 106 -8.65 3.20 7.45
N LEU A 107 -8.78 4.52 7.45
CA LEU A 107 -10.07 5.25 7.49
C LEU A 107 -10.55 5.74 6.12
N LEU A 108 -9.87 5.37 5.03
CA LEU A 108 -10.27 5.77 3.68
C LEU A 108 -11.30 4.80 3.12
N ASN A 109 -12.26 5.33 2.37
CA ASN A 109 -13.22 4.52 1.63
C ASN A 109 -12.47 3.53 0.72
N PRO A 110 -12.95 2.28 0.62
CA PRO A 110 -12.33 1.30 -0.26
C PRO A 110 -12.35 1.82 -1.70
N LYS A 111 -11.25 1.61 -2.40
CA LYS A 111 -11.23 1.86 -3.84
C LYS A 111 -12.23 0.90 -4.47
N TRP A 112 -13.15 1.42 -5.27
CA TRP A 112 -14.03 0.56 -6.05
C TRP A 112 -13.17 -0.30 -6.99
N VAL A 113 -13.24 -1.61 -6.78
CA VAL A 113 -12.56 -2.59 -7.62
C VAL A 113 -13.54 -3.02 -8.69
N ILE A 114 -13.31 -2.55 -9.93
CA ILE A 114 -14.02 -3.10 -11.09
C ILE A 114 -13.62 -4.56 -11.19
N PRO A 115 -14.55 -5.53 -11.09
CA PRO A 115 -14.20 -6.92 -11.33
C PRO A 115 -13.64 -7.02 -12.74
N LYS A 116 -12.43 -7.56 -12.87
CA LYS A 116 -11.88 -7.85 -14.19
C LYS A 116 -12.85 -8.80 -14.88
N GLN A 117 -13.35 -8.42 -16.06
CA GLN A 117 -14.08 -9.37 -16.90
C GLN A 117 -13.18 -10.60 -17.07
N LEU A 118 -13.72 -11.78 -16.77
CA LEU A 118 -13.05 -13.03 -17.06
C LEU A 118 -12.71 -13.06 -18.55
N LYS A 119 -11.48 -13.42 -18.89
CA LYS A 119 -11.10 -13.59 -20.30
C LYS A 119 -12.01 -14.66 -20.92
N ASN A 120 -12.52 -14.41 -22.12
CA ASN A 120 -13.53 -15.25 -22.78
C ASN A 120 -13.20 -16.76 -22.76
N TYR A 121 -11.94 -17.13 -22.90
CA TYR A 121 -11.52 -18.54 -22.89
C TYR A 121 -11.63 -19.23 -21.52
N VAL A 122 -11.56 -18.50 -20.40
CA VAL A 122 -11.72 -19.08 -19.04
C VAL A 122 -13.18 -19.49 -18.78
N LYS A 123 -14.14 -18.88 -19.52
CA LYS A 123 -15.58 -19.16 -19.41
C LYS A 123 -15.94 -20.59 -19.85
N TYR A 124 -15.17 -21.19 -20.76
CA TYR A 124 -15.50 -22.48 -21.37
C TYR A 124 -14.91 -23.71 -20.64
N TYR A 125 -14.03 -23.54 -19.65
CA TYR A 125 -13.39 -24.66 -18.94
C TYR A 125 -14.14 -25.15 -17.69
N GLN A 126 -15.27 -24.55 -17.31
CA GLN A 126 -16.00 -24.90 -16.09
C GLN A 126 -17.18 -25.88 -16.30
N THR A 127 -17.41 -26.39 -17.52
CA THR A 127 -18.62 -27.18 -17.84
C THR A 127 -18.41 -28.70 -17.94
N SER A 128 -17.30 -29.28 -17.43
CA SER A 128 -17.03 -30.73 -17.59
C SER A 128 -16.78 -31.52 -16.30
N ARG A 129 -17.11 -30.99 -15.12
CA ARG A 129 -16.96 -31.73 -13.85
C ARG A 129 -18.28 -31.95 -13.07
N PHE A 130 -19.40 -32.02 -13.78
CA PHE A 130 -20.69 -32.46 -13.21
C PHE A 130 -21.51 -33.38 -14.12
N LEU A 131 -20.86 -34.02 -15.12
CA LEU A 131 -21.46 -35.09 -15.91
C LEU A 131 -20.46 -36.24 -16.03
N GLY A 132 -20.36 -37.02 -14.95
CA GLY A 132 -19.76 -38.35 -14.95
C GLY A 132 -20.84 -39.37 -14.61
N VAL A 133 -21.51 -39.88 -15.63
CA VAL A 133 -22.35 -41.09 -15.61
C VAL A 133 -21.72 -42.06 -16.63
N PRO A 134 -22.00 -43.38 -16.64
CA PRO A 134 -22.21 -44.41 -15.60
C PRO A 134 -21.35 -45.69 -15.88
N SER A 135 -21.70 -46.85 -15.27
CA SER A 135 -21.20 -48.25 -15.43
C SER A 135 -20.20 -48.69 -14.34
N MET A 136 -20.30 -49.84 -13.65
CA MET A 136 -20.98 -51.11 -13.89
C MET A 136 -20.95 -51.95 -12.57
N LEU A 137 -22.05 -52.58 -12.16
CA LEU A 137 -22.16 -53.81 -11.32
C LEU A 137 -23.66 -54.13 -11.16
N PHE A 138 -24.29 -54.90 -12.07
CA PHE A 138 -24.44 -56.38 -12.06
C PHE A 138 -25.11 -56.97 -10.79
N PHE A 139 -26.37 -57.42 -10.99
CA PHE A 139 -27.07 -58.59 -10.44
C PHE A 139 -27.13 -58.85 -8.92
N LEU A 140 -28.35 -58.79 -8.36
CA LEU A 140 -28.95 -59.83 -7.50
C LEU A 140 -30.48 -59.65 -7.46
N GLU A 141 -31.17 -60.79 -7.61
CA GLU A 141 -32.61 -61.08 -7.77
C GLU A 141 -33.27 -60.79 -9.13
#